data_AF-A0A522D7M4-F1
#
_entry.id   AF-A0A522D7M4-F1
#
_cell.length_a   1.000
_cell.length_b   1.000
_cell.length_c   1.000
_cell.angle_alpha   90.00
_cell.angle_beta   90.00
_cell.angle_gamma   90.00
#
_symmetry.space_group_name_H-M   'P 1'
#
loop_
_entity.id
_entity.type
_entity.pdbx_description
1 polymer ?
#
loop_
_entity_poly.entity_id
_entity_poly.type
_entity_poly.pdbx_seq_one_letter_code
_entity_poly.pdbx_strand_id
1 'polypeptide(L)'
;MLHQGAESIVGSRKYWIALAGAHGAGPALLRDVHQALVRLGISITDAFDLTQSELERELELSPAGAAVVHGARARLDAVESEYFALLDAGVEIVLFFEESYPQRLTTVLGGHLPPVLYCYGNRALLNQKAAAVLGEKQASEKGEMIAYLAAKELAAHQVVVVSGFARGIDLIAHRGALENGGTTVAVLPYGFSHLAVPESLRDVLNPDALLLVSPFEFEREYTQFNAMKRNKLACALSRAVYIVEAPAEGGIFEAGKSARTLGVPLYVTEYSEYPASAAGNPALMSEYAAIPVRGRVAGGVLSPNLDRLLGDVKFS
;
A
#
# COMPACT_ATOMS: atom_id res chain seq x y z
N MET A 1 21.49 -4.47 -22.62
CA MET A 1 21.97 -5.82 -22.20
C MET A 1 21.63 -6.17 -20.76
N LEU A 2 21.57 -5.22 -19.80
CA LEU A 2 21.18 -5.53 -18.41
C LEU A 2 19.68 -5.84 -18.21
N HIS A 3 18.78 -5.33 -19.05
CA HIS A 3 17.33 -5.61 -18.94
C HIS A 3 16.93 -7.04 -19.32
N GLN A 4 17.62 -7.69 -20.27
CA GLN A 4 17.27 -9.05 -20.72
C GLN A 4 17.60 -10.12 -19.67
N GLY A 5 18.60 -9.89 -18.80
CA GLY A 5 18.96 -10.83 -17.73
C GLY A 5 18.04 -10.80 -16.52
N ALA A 6 17.40 -9.65 -16.24
CA ALA A 6 16.43 -9.53 -15.15
C ALA A 6 15.11 -10.23 -15.51
N GLU A 7 14.60 -10.02 -16.73
CA GLU A 7 13.38 -10.69 -17.23
C GLU A 7 13.55 -12.21 -17.30
N SER A 8 14.73 -12.72 -17.66
CA SER A 8 14.99 -14.17 -17.72
C SER A 8 14.96 -14.83 -16.35
N ILE A 9 15.40 -14.13 -15.29
CA ILE A 9 15.41 -14.66 -13.91
C ILE A 9 14.02 -14.60 -13.29
N VAL A 10 13.25 -13.54 -13.59
CA VAL A 10 11.85 -13.41 -13.13
C VAL A 10 11.02 -14.60 -13.59
N GLY A 11 11.26 -15.10 -14.81
CA GLY A 11 10.41 -16.12 -15.41
C GLY A 11 8.95 -15.66 -15.49
N SER A 12 8.00 -16.59 -15.54
CA SER A 12 6.59 -16.19 -15.46
C SER A 12 6.20 -15.77 -14.03
N ARG A 13 5.57 -14.61 -13.87
CA ARG A 13 5.15 -14.07 -12.56
C ARG A 13 4.21 -14.99 -11.80
N LYS A 14 3.48 -15.88 -12.50
CA LYS A 14 2.59 -16.87 -11.88
C LYS A 14 3.32 -17.79 -10.88
N TYR A 15 4.59 -18.11 -11.14
CA TYR A 15 5.40 -18.92 -10.21
C TYR A 15 5.73 -18.16 -8.92
N TRP A 16 6.01 -16.87 -9.02
CA TRP A 16 6.22 -16.01 -7.85
C TRP A 16 4.93 -15.82 -7.05
N ILE A 17 3.78 -15.69 -7.71
CA ILE A 17 2.47 -15.64 -7.06
C ILE A 17 2.18 -16.97 -6.33
N ALA A 18 2.41 -18.10 -7.00
CA ALA A 18 2.25 -19.43 -6.41
C ALA A 18 3.12 -19.62 -5.16
N LEU A 19 4.40 -19.22 -5.24
CA LEU A 19 5.30 -19.24 -4.10
C LEU A 19 4.84 -18.29 -2.99
N ALA A 20 4.52 -17.03 -3.30
CA ALA A 20 4.10 -16.03 -2.31
C ALA A 20 2.84 -16.44 -1.53
N GLY A 21 1.93 -17.17 -2.18
CA GLY A 21 0.71 -17.67 -1.55
C GLY A 21 0.87 -19.01 -0.82
N ALA A 22 2.04 -19.65 -0.89
CA ALA A 22 2.27 -20.93 -0.21
C ALA A 22 2.40 -20.75 1.31
N HIS A 23 1.82 -21.67 2.08
CA HIS A 23 1.92 -21.62 3.53
C HIS A 23 3.39 -21.75 3.97
N GLY A 24 3.86 -20.81 4.79
CA GLY A 24 5.27 -20.73 5.21
C GLY A 24 6.18 -19.92 4.28
N ALA A 25 5.67 -19.41 3.15
CA ALA A 25 6.42 -18.58 2.23
C ALA A 25 6.47 -17.11 2.68
N GLY A 26 7.25 -16.86 3.74
CA GLY A 26 7.50 -15.49 4.21
C GLY A 26 8.42 -14.69 3.26
N PRO A 27 8.48 -13.36 3.40
CA PRO A 27 9.34 -12.51 2.58
C PRO A 27 10.84 -12.86 2.64
N ALA A 28 11.30 -13.49 3.73
CA ALA A 28 12.67 -13.99 3.83
C ALA A 28 12.93 -15.13 2.83
N LEU A 29 12.07 -16.16 2.81
CA LEU A 29 12.21 -17.26 1.86
C LEU A 29 12.18 -16.77 0.41
N LEU A 30 11.26 -15.87 0.07
CA LEU A 30 11.19 -15.34 -1.29
C LEU A 30 12.45 -14.57 -1.69
N ARG A 31 13.07 -13.84 -0.75
CA ARG A 31 14.38 -13.19 -0.97
C ARG A 31 15.49 -14.22 -1.18
N ASP A 32 15.55 -15.26 -0.35
CA ASP A 32 16.57 -16.30 -0.43
C ASP A 32 16.48 -17.04 -1.77
N VAL A 33 15.25 -17.39 -2.20
CA VAL A 33 14.98 -17.97 -3.52
C VAL A 33 15.44 -17.02 -4.62
N HIS A 34 15.01 -15.75 -4.61
CA HIS A 34 15.42 -14.79 -5.63
C HIS A 34 16.95 -14.64 -5.72
N GLN A 35 17.64 -14.52 -4.57
CA GLN A 35 19.09 -14.40 -4.54
C GLN A 35 19.79 -15.65 -5.07
N ALA A 36 19.28 -16.84 -4.77
CA ALA A 36 19.81 -18.09 -5.30
C ALA A 36 19.62 -18.18 -6.83
N LEU A 37 18.43 -17.83 -7.33
CA LEU A 37 18.14 -17.80 -8.77
C LEU A 37 19.08 -16.83 -9.51
N VAL A 38 19.28 -15.62 -8.99
CA VAL A 38 20.24 -14.65 -9.54
C VAL A 38 21.66 -15.18 -9.54
N ARG A 39 22.10 -15.79 -8.43
CA ARG A 39 23.45 -16.38 -8.29
C ARG A 39 23.71 -17.48 -9.31
N LEU A 40 22.71 -18.32 -9.56
CA LEU A 40 22.79 -19.49 -10.45
C LEU A 40 22.48 -19.16 -11.91
N GLY A 41 21.89 -17.99 -12.19
CA GLY A 41 21.47 -17.60 -13.53
C GLY A 41 20.31 -18.44 -14.09
N ILE A 42 19.45 -18.99 -13.21
CA ILE A 42 18.27 -19.77 -13.58
C ILE A 42 16.98 -19.03 -13.23
N SER A 43 15.88 -19.40 -13.85
CA SER A 43 14.57 -18.81 -13.61
C SER A 43 13.83 -19.48 -12.44
N ILE A 44 12.81 -18.80 -11.90
CA ILE A 44 11.89 -19.42 -10.93
C ILE A 44 11.19 -20.66 -11.52
N THR A 45 10.99 -20.70 -12.83
CA THR A 45 10.38 -21.85 -13.52
C THR A 45 11.27 -23.07 -13.41
N ASP A 46 12.58 -22.91 -13.60
CA ASP A 46 13.56 -24.01 -13.45
C ASP A 46 13.59 -24.54 -12.00
N ALA A 47 13.54 -23.63 -11.01
CA ALA A 47 13.43 -24.05 -9.59
C ALA A 47 12.13 -24.80 -9.29
N PHE A 48 11.06 -24.52 -10.03
CA PHE A 48 9.79 -25.26 -9.98
C PHE A 48 9.81 -26.59 -10.75
N ASP A 49 10.95 -27.01 -11.30
CA ASP A 49 11.14 -28.39 -11.78
C ASP A 49 12.03 -29.24 -10.85
N LEU A 50 12.90 -28.63 -10.05
CA LEU A 50 13.81 -29.31 -9.09
C LEU A 50 13.12 -30.16 -7.99
N THR A 51 13.66 -31.31 -7.64
CA THR A 51 13.22 -32.04 -6.44
C THR A 51 13.50 -31.23 -5.16
N GLN A 52 12.85 -31.59 -4.04
CA GLN A 52 13.14 -30.93 -2.76
C GLN A 52 14.64 -31.02 -2.39
N SER A 53 15.26 -32.18 -2.59
CA SER A 53 16.70 -32.36 -2.31
C SER A 53 17.60 -31.52 -3.21
N GLU A 54 17.21 -31.29 -4.48
CA GLU A 54 17.91 -30.37 -5.37
C GLU A 54 17.71 -28.92 -4.96
N LEU A 55 16.52 -28.52 -4.49
CA LEU A 55 16.29 -27.18 -3.93
C LEU A 55 17.17 -26.91 -2.70
N GLU A 56 17.34 -27.90 -1.83
CA GLU A 56 18.25 -27.79 -0.67
C GLU A 56 19.72 -27.66 -1.13
N ARG A 57 20.15 -28.49 -2.08
CA ARG A 57 21.55 -28.54 -2.52
C ARG A 57 21.95 -27.38 -3.43
N GLU A 58 21.16 -27.09 -4.46
CA GLU A 58 21.49 -26.13 -5.51
C GLU A 58 21.18 -24.69 -5.09
N LEU A 59 20.00 -24.45 -4.49
CA LEU A 59 19.60 -23.11 -4.04
C LEU A 59 20.08 -22.80 -2.61
N GLU A 60 20.68 -23.77 -1.90
CA GLU A 60 21.13 -23.66 -0.51
C GLU A 60 19.98 -23.32 0.46
N LEU A 61 18.77 -23.76 0.15
CA LEU A 61 17.60 -23.53 1.00
C LEU A 61 17.62 -24.46 2.21
N SER A 62 17.10 -23.98 3.34
CA SER A 62 16.79 -24.86 4.47
C SER A 62 15.79 -25.95 4.05
N PRO A 63 15.76 -27.13 4.71
CA PRO A 63 14.78 -28.17 4.40
C PRO A 63 13.33 -27.69 4.42
N ALA A 64 12.99 -26.80 5.37
CA ALA A 64 11.67 -26.19 5.45
C ALA A 64 11.39 -25.27 4.25
N GLY A 65 12.36 -24.44 3.84
CA GLY A 65 12.23 -23.55 2.69
C GLY A 65 12.09 -24.32 1.37
N ALA A 66 12.90 -25.36 1.18
CA ALA A 66 12.83 -26.23 0.02
C ALA A 66 11.47 -26.96 -0.07
N ALA A 67 10.96 -27.47 1.07
CA ALA A 67 9.64 -28.08 1.13
C ALA A 67 8.52 -27.11 0.73
N VAL A 68 8.61 -25.84 1.15
CA VAL A 68 7.64 -24.79 0.76
C VAL A 68 7.70 -24.53 -0.75
N VAL A 69 8.89 -24.36 -1.33
CA VAL A 69 9.05 -24.13 -2.79
C VAL A 69 8.55 -25.33 -3.59
N HIS A 70 8.91 -26.55 -3.18
CA HIS A 70 8.45 -27.77 -3.83
C HIS A 70 6.91 -27.91 -3.77
N GLY A 71 6.32 -27.65 -2.61
CA GLY A 71 4.86 -27.70 -2.41
C GLY A 71 4.09 -26.60 -3.15
N ALA A 72 4.71 -25.45 -3.44
CA ALA A 72 4.07 -24.35 -4.16
C ALA A 72 3.63 -24.73 -5.59
N ARG A 73 4.20 -25.78 -6.18
CA ARG A 73 3.81 -26.31 -7.50
C ARG A 73 2.35 -26.70 -7.58
N ALA A 74 1.80 -27.26 -6.50
CA ALA A 74 0.40 -27.67 -6.45
C ALA A 74 -0.58 -26.49 -6.55
N ARG A 75 -0.10 -25.24 -6.43
CA ARG A 75 -0.90 -24.03 -6.59
C ARG A 75 -0.92 -23.50 -8.03
N LEU A 76 -0.08 -24.01 -8.93
CA LEU A 76 0.10 -23.41 -10.26
C LEU A 76 -1.17 -23.41 -11.09
N ASP A 77 -1.96 -24.49 -11.07
CA ASP A 77 -3.20 -24.56 -11.86
C ASP A 77 -4.22 -23.49 -11.41
N ALA A 78 -4.36 -23.29 -10.10
CA ALA A 78 -5.24 -22.25 -9.55
C ALA A 78 -4.70 -20.85 -9.87
N VAL A 79 -3.40 -20.63 -9.66
CA VAL A 79 -2.75 -19.34 -9.90
C VAL A 79 -2.71 -18.98 -11.38
N GLU A 80 -2.68 -19.96 -12.29
CA GLU A 80 -2.71 -19.71 -13.73
C GLU A 80 -4.01 -19.02 -14.14
N SER A 81 -5.15 -19.49 -13.62
CA SER A 81 -6.45 -18.87 -13.89
C SER A 81 -6.52 -17.44 -13.33
N GLU A 82 -6.06 -17.23 -12.09
CA GLU A 82 -5.97 -15.88 -11.49
C GLU A 82 -5.02 -14.96 -12.26
N TYR A 83 -3.89 -15.50 -12.72
CA TYR A 83 -2.87 -14.75 -13.46
C TYR A 83 -3.43 -14.24 -14.80
N PHE A 84 -4.14 -15.08 -15.55
CA PHE A 84 -4.80 -14.63 -16.78
C PHE A 84 -5.88 -13.58 -16.50
N ALA A 85 -6.70 -13.76 -15.45
CA ALA A 85 -7.70 -12.77 -15.07
C ALA A 85 -7.10 -11.42 -14.68
N LEU A 86 -5.93 -11.40 -14.02
CA LEU A 86 -5.16 -10.19 -13.74
C LEU A 86 -4.71 -9.49 -15.03
N LEU A 87 -4.14 -10.25 -15.98
CA LEU A 87 -3.69 -9.72 -17.26
C LEU A 87 -4.85 -9.14 -18.08
N ASP A 88 -5.96 -9.87 -18.17
CA ASP A 88 -7.17 -9.44 -18.89
C ASP A 88 -7.80 -8.18 -18.28
N ALA A 89 -7.71 -8.03 -16.96
CA ALA A 89 -8.14 -6.84 -16.24
C ALA A 89 -7.16 -5.64 -16.36
N GLY A 90 -6.03 -5.81 -17.04
CA GLY A 90 -4.99 -4.79 -17.15
C GLY A 90 -4.27 -4.50 -15.83
N VAL A 91 -4.27 -5.47 -14.91
CA VAL A 91 -3.59 -5.36 -13.62
C VAL A 91 -2.13 -5.76 -13.78
N GLU A 92 -1.23 -4.82 -13.56
CA GLU A 92 0.20 -5.07 -13.51
C GLU A 92 0.58 -5.74 -12.18
N ILE A 93 1.52 -6.68 -12.24
CA ILE A 93 2.05 -7.38 -11.07
C ILE A 93 3.48 -6.89 -10.83
N VAL A 94 3.76 -6.35 -9.66
CA VAL A 94 5.09 -5.82 -9.28
C VAL A 94 5.66 -6.66 -8.15
N LEU A 95 6.83 -7.25 -8.37
CA LEU A 95 7.53 -8.13 -7.43
C LEU A 95 8.54 -7.32 -6.62
N PHE A 96 8.74 -7.71 -5.36
CA PHE A 96 9.56 -6.95 -4.39
C PHE A 96 11.03 -6.70 -4.78
N PHE A 97 11.57 -7.48 -5.71
CA PHE A 97 12.94 -7.35 -6.20
C PHE A 97 13.07 -6.53 -7.49
N GLU A 98 11.96 -6.06 -8.05
CA GLU A 98 11.97 -5.25 -9.27
C GLU A 98 12.27 -3.79 -8.97
N GLU A 99 12.94 -3.12 -9.91
CA GLU A 99 13.25 -1.68 -9.81
C GLU A 99 11.98 -0.83 -9.66
N SER A 100 10.88 -1.25 -10.26
CA SER A 100 9.58 -0.56 -10.14
C SER A 100 8.91 -0.73 -8.78
N TYR A 101 9.37 -1.66 -7.95
CA TYR A 101 8.81 -1.84 -6.61
C TYR A 101 9.22 -0.67 -5.70
N PRO A 102 8.29 -0.10 -4.91
CA PRO A 102 8.57 1.10 -4.11
C PRO A 102 9.68 0.86 -3.08
N GLN A 103 10.86 1.44 -3.31
CA GLN A 103 12.04 1.28 -2.44
C GLN A 103 11.73 1.66 -0.98
N ARG A 104 10.84 2.63 -0.78
CA ARG A 104 10.37 3.05 0.55
C ARG A 104 9.77 1.89 1.35
N LEU A 105 9.04 0.96 0.71
CA LEU A 105 8.49 -0.19 1.43
C LEU A 105 9.59 -1.12 1.95
N THR A 106 10.66 -1.30 1.18
CA THR A 106 11.83 -2.08 1.61
C THR A 106 12.47 -1.46 2.85
N THR A 107 12.63 -0.13 2.86
CA THR A 107 13.20 0.60 4.02
C THR A 107 12.26 0.57 5.23
N VAL A 108 10.97 0.81 5.03
CA VAL A 108 10.01 1.04 6.12
C VAL A 108 9.42 -0.25 6.68
N LEU A 109 9.08 -1.23 5.84
CA LEU A 109 8.48 -2.50 6.27
C LEU A 109 9.51 -3.60 6.50
N GLY A 110 10.68 -3.51 5.87
CA GLY A 110 11.75 -4.51 5.98
C GLY A 110 11.23 -5.94 5.74
N GLY A 111 11.37 -6.81 6.75
CA GLY A 111 10.92 -8.19 6.70
C GLY A 111 9.41 -8.41 6.50
N HIS A 112 8.59 -7.36 6.62
CA HIS A 112 7.13 -7.42 6.50
C HIS A 112 6.59 -6.86 5.17
N LEU A 113 7.46 -6.51 4.22
CA LEU A 113 7.02 -6.00 2.91
C LEU A 113 6.21 -7.06 2.14
N PRO A 114 5.13 -6.67 1.42
CA PRO A 114 4.36 -7.60 0.61
C PRO A 114 5.18 -8.04 -0.62
N PRO A 115 5.38 -9.34 -0.85
CA PRO A 115 6.25 -9.80 -1.94
C PRO A 115 5.70 -9.47 -3.33
N VAL A 116 4.38 -9.31 -3.43
CA VAL A 116 3.67 -9.00 -4.68
C VAL A 116 2.76 -7.80 -4.44
N LEU A 117 2.80 -6.82 -5.33
CA LEU A 117 1.83 -5.74 -5.43
C LEU A 117 1.10 -5.85 -6.76
N TYR A 118 -0.22 -5.87 -6.72
CA TYR A 118 -1.10 -5.80 -7.88
C TYR A 118 -1.49 -4.35 -8.09
N CYS A 119 -1.34 -3.83 -9.32
CA CYS A 119 -1.42 -2.41 -9.62
C CYS A 119 -2.31 -2.16 -10.84
N TYR A 120 -3.18 -1.14 -10.78
CA TYR A 120 -3.97 -0.69 -11.92
C TYR A 120 -3.99 0.84 -11.98
N GLY A 121 -3.71 1.40 -13.16
CA GLY A 121 -3.58 2.85 -13.38
C GLY A 121 -2.13 3.31 -13.47
N ASN A 122 -1.84 4.55 -13.06
CA ASN A 122 -0.51 5.14 -13.22
C ASN A 122 0.52 4.61 -12.20
N ARG A 123 1.26 3.56 -12.59
CA ARG A 123 2.30 2.93 -11.75
C ARG A 123 3.44 3.87 -11.35
N ALA A 124 3.69 4.95 -12.09
CA ALA A 124 4.73 5.92 -11.74
C ALA A 124 4.49 6.57 -10.36
N LEU A 125 3.23 6.59 -9.89
CA LEU A 125 2.86 7.14 -8.59
C LEU A 125 3.44 6.35 -7.40
N LEU A 126 3.79 5.07 -7.56
CA LEU A 126 4.36 4.24 -6.47
C LEU A 126 5.64 4.83 -5.85
N ASN A 127 6.43 5.52 -6.67
CA ASN A 127 7.76 6.03 -6.27
C ASN A 127 7.77 7.55 -6.05
N GLN A 128 6.62 8.22 -6.14
CA GLN A 128 6.52 9.66 -5.93
C GLN A 128 6.45 10.04 -4.45
N LYS A 129 6.63 11.33 -4.16
CA LYS A 129 6.47 11.88 -2.81
C LYS A 129 4.99 11.85 -2.45
N ALA A 130 4.65 11.12 -1.38
CA ALA A 130 3.28 10.89 -0.99
C ALA A 130 3.03 11.19 0.48
N ALA A 131 1.79 11.57 0.80
CA ALA A 131 1.27 11.68 2.16
C ALA A 131 -0.04 10.90 2.28
N ALA A 132 -0.20 10.16 3.37
CA ALA A 132 -1.45 9.48 3.63
C ALA A 132 -2.46 10.46 4.24
N VAL A 133 -3.70 10.44 3.76
CA VAL A 133 -4.83 11.08 4.44
C VAL A 133 -5.83 9.99 4.78
N LEU A 134 -5.97 9.70 6.07
CA LEU A 134 -6.77 8.59 6.59
C LEU A 134 -7.79 9.10 7.60
N GLY A 135 -8.89 8.38 7.74
CA GLY A 135 -9.85 8.70 8.80
C GLY A 135 -11.07 7.80 8.79
N GLU A 136 -12.02 8.13 9.67
CA GLU A 136 -13.20 7.32 9.87
C GLU A 136 -14.11 7.17 8.66
N LYS A 137 -14.79 6.02 8.60
CA LYS A 137 -15.77 5.73 7.55
C LYS A 137 -17.06 6.52 7.72
N GLN A 138 -17.37 6.87 8.96
CA GLN A 138 -18.51 7.68 9.37
C GLN A 138 -17.96 8.93 10.06
N ALA A 139 -17.30 9.78 9.28
CA ALA A 139 -16.72 11.01 9.76
C ALA A 139 -17.76 12.11 9.96
N SER A 140 -17.41 13.13 10.73
CA SER A 140 -18.22 14.35 10.84
C SER A 140 -18.15 15.18 9.56
N GLU A 141 -19.16 16.00 9.26
CA GLU A 141 -19.12 16.94 8.12
C GLU A 141 -17.88 17.85 8.14
N LYS A 142 -17.44 18.23 9.34
CA LYS A 142 -16.21 19.00 9.53
C LYS A 142 -14.97 18.17 9.18
N GLY A 143 -14.92 16.91 9.57
CA GLY A 143 -13.86 15.97 9.19
C GLY A 143 -13.80 15.75 7.68
N GLU A 144 -14.95 15.58 7.03
CA GLU A 144 -15.07 15.48 5.57
C GLU A 144 -14.47 16.71 4.88
N MET A 145 -14.87 17.92 5.31
CA MET A 145 -14.32 19.17 4.78
C MET A 145 -12.79 19.28 5.00
N ILE A 146 -12.30 18.91 6.19
CA ILE A 146 -10.87 18.94 6.51
C ILE A 146 -10.08 17.98 5.60
N ALA A 147 -10.60 16.76 5.36
CA ALA A 147 -9.97 15.80 4.46
C ALA A 147 -9.88 16.31 3.02
N TYR A 148 -10.97 16.91 2.52
CA TYR A 148 -11.00 17.50 1.19
C TYR A 148 -9.97 18.63 1.05
N LEU A 149 -9.96 19.57 1.99
CA LEU A 149 -9.03 20.70 1.99
C LEU A 149 -7.58 20.26 2.14
N ALA A 150 -7.32 19.22 2.94
CA ALA A 150 -6.00 18.64 3.06
C ALA A 150 -5.52 18.03 1.73
N ALA A 151 -6.37 17.24 1.07
CA ALA A 151 -6.04 16.64 -0.23
C ALA A 151 -5.82 17.71 -1.31
N LYS A 152 -6.62 18.77 -1.32
CA LYS A 152 -6.44 19.93 -2.19
C LYS A 152 -5.08 20.62 -1.98
N GLU A 153 -4.68 20.84 -0.74
CA GLU A 153 -3.39 21.45 -0.42
C GLU A 153 -2.22 20.56 -0.85
N LEU A 154 -2.31 19.24 -0.61
CA LEU A 154 -1.32 18.27 -1.06
C LEU A 154 -1.20 18.26 -2.59
N ALA A 155 -2.33 18.29 -3.31
CA ALA A 155 -2.38 18.37 -4.76
C ALA A 155 -1.69 19.63 -5.29
N ALA A 156 -1.98 20.80 -4.70
CA ALA A 156 -1.33 22.07 -5.05
C ALA A 156 0.20 22.04 -4.88
N HIS A 157 0.70 21.15 -4.02
CA HIS A 157 2.12 20.95 -3.74
C HIS A 157 2.75 19.77 -4.49
N GLN A 158 2.03 19.14 -5.43
CA GLN A 158 2.46 17.95 -6.18
C GLN A 158 2.84 16.78 -5.26
N VAL A 159 2.13 16.65 -4.14
CA VAL A 159 2.25 15.50 -3.24
C VAL A 159 1.13 14.52 -3.56
N VAL A 160 1.49 13.26 -3.80
CA VAL A 160 0.52 12.19 -4.03
C VAL A 160 -0.27 11.93 -2.75
N VAL A 161 -1.60 11.92 -2.86
CA VAL A 161 -2.48 11.55 -1.74
C VAL A 161 -2.59 10.02 -1.71
N VAL A 162 -2.15 9.39 -0.62
CA VAL A 162 -2.35 7.95 -0.38
C VAL A 162 -3.55 7.78 0.55
N SER A 163 -4.47 6.88 0.22
CA SER A 163 -5.56 6.53 1.14
C SER A 163 -6.09 5.12 0.88
N GLY A 164 -7.09 4.71 1.66
CA GLY A 164 -7.59 3.35 1.71
C GLY A 164 -8.86 3.07 0.90
N PHE A 165 -9.30 3.93 -0.03
CA PHE A 165 -10.47 3.61 -0.88
C PHE A 165 -11.75 3.20 -0.12
N ALA A 166 -11.84 3.49 1.19
CA ALA A 166 -13.00 3.19 2.02
C ALA A 166 -13.92 4.41 2.07
N ARG A 167 -15.22 4.20 2.29
CA ARG A 167 -16.17 5.30 2.50
C ARG A 167 -15.66 6.31 3.56
N GLY A 168 -16.20 7.53 3.52
CA GLY A 168 -15.82 8.60 4.44
C GLY A 168 -14.52 9.28 4.01
N ILE A 169 -13.62 9.50 4.97
CA ILE A 169 -12.40 10.30 4.77
C ILE A 169 -11.55 9.83 3.60
N ASP A 170 -11.39 8.51 3.40
CA ASP A 170 -10.52 8.02 2.32
C ASP A 170 -11.05 8.40 0.92
N LEU A 171 -12.35 8.20 0.64
CA LEU A 171 -12.93 8.61 -0.66
C LEU A 171 -12.89 10.12 -0.86
N ILE A 172 -13.08 10.90 0.21
CA ILE A 172 -13.05 12.36 0.15
C ILE A 172 -11.63 12.85 -0.12
N ALA A 173 -10.62 12.23 0.47
CA ALA A 173 -9.22 12.52 0.18
C ALA A 173 -8.87 12.22 -1.28
N HIS A 174 -9.31 11.07 -1.80
CA HIS A 174 -9.14 10.73 -3.23
C HIS A 174 -9.83 11.75 -4.14
N ARG A 175 -11.09 12.09 -3.87
CA ARG A 175 -11.84 13.10 -4.64
C ARG A 175 -11.15 14.46 -4.60
N GLY A 176 -10.79 14.93 -3.40
CA GLY A 176 -10.14 16.23 -3.21
C GLY A 176 -8.81 16.34 -3.96
N ALA A 177 -8.05 15.24 -4.06
CA ALA A 177 -6.85 15.21 -4.88
C ALA A 177 -7.17 15.33 -6.38
N LEU A 178 -8.07 14.50 -6.88
CA LEU A 178 -8.39 14.40 -8.31
C LEU A 178 -9.07 15.67 -8.86
N GLU A 179 -10.05 16.22 -8.14
CA GLU A 179 -10.75 17.46 -8.54
C GLU A 179 -9.82 18.68 -8.62
N ASN A 180 -8.74 18.68 -7.84
CA ASN A 180 -7.79 19.78 -7.77
C ASN A 180 -6.52 19.51 -8.62
N GLY A 181 -6.60 18.59 -9.59
CA GLY A 181 -5.52 18.31 -10.55
C GLY A 181 -4.31 17.59 -9.93
N GLY A 182 -4.47 17.03 -8.74
CA GLY A 182 -3.46 16.20 -8.08
C GLY A 182 -3.55 14.74 -8.50
N THR A 183 -2.72 13.92 -7.86
CA THR A 183 -2.64 12.47 -8.11
C THR A 183 -2.84 11.70 -6.83
N THR A 184 -3.36 10.48 -6.92
CA THR A 184 -3.69 9.68 -5.74
C THR A 184 -3.42 8.19 -5.89
N VAL A 185 -3.06 7.54 -4.79
CA VAL A 185 -2.83 6.10 -4.69
C VAL A 185 -3.86 5.52 -3.70
N ALA A 186 -4.72 4.63 -4.17
CA ALA A 186 -5.70 3.94 -3.35
C ALA A 186 -5.23 2.52 -3.03
N VAL A 187 -4.98 2.24 -1.74
CA VAL A 187 -4.53 0.92 -1.31
C VAL A 187 -5.74 0.06 -0.94
N LEU A 188 -5.91 -1.08 -1.60
CA LEU A 188 -7.10 -1.93 -1.49
C LEU A 188 -6.96 -2.95 -0.35
N PRO A 189 -8.05 -3.23 0.40
CA PRO A 189 -8.09 -4.24 1.46
C PRO A 189 -8.51 -5.64 0.95
N TYR A 190 -8.56 -5.83 -0.37
CA TYR A 190 -9.05 -7.01 -1.08
C TYR A 190 -8.34 -7.17 -2.44
N GLY A 191 -8.56 -8.30 -3.10
CA GLY A 191 -8.10 -8.58 -4.47
C GLY A 191 -8.92 -7.86 -5.54
N PHE A 192 -8.36 -7.73 -6.74
CA PHE A 192 -8.97 -6.97 -7.83
C PHE A 192 -10.29 -7.54 -8.34
N SER A 193 -10.61 -8.83 -8.12
CA SER A 193 -11.91 -9.38 -8.50
C SER A 193 -13.08 -8.76 -7.73
N HIS A 194 -12.80 -8.18 -6.55
CA HIS A 194 -13.77 -7.51 -5.68
C HIS A 194 -13.76 -5.99 -5.84
N LEU A 195 -12.98 -5.45 -6.78
CA LEU A 195 -12.91 -4.00 -7.00
C LEU A 195 -14.23 -3.49 -7.56
N ALA A 196 -14.87 -2.61 -6.80
CA ALA A 196 -16.01 -1.82 -7.26
C ALA A 196 -15.67 -0.34 -7.16
N VAL A 197 -15.78 0.37 -8.29
CA VAL A 197 -15.56 1.82 -8.33
C VAL A 197 -16.69 2.52 -7.56
N PRO A 198 -16.38 3.26 -6.48
CA PRO A 198 -17.37 4.01 -5.71
C PRO A 198 -18.04 5.07 -6.58
N GLU A 199 -19.36 5.22 -6.44
CA GLU A 199 -20.13 6.22 -7.16
C GLU A 199 -19.59 7.63 -6.95
N SER A 200 -19.15 7.94 -5.73
CA SER A 200 -18.55 9.21 -5.34
C SER A 200 -17.16 9.47 -5.90
N LEU A 201 -16.64 8.67 -6.83
CA LEU A 201 -15.43 9.00 -7.59
C LEU A 201 -15.66 8.97 -9.11
N ARG A 202 -16.79 8.46 -9.61
CA ARG A 202 -16.98 8.15 -11.03
C ARG A 202 -16.75 9.31 -11.99
N ASP A 203 -17.21 10.50 -11.61
CA ASP A 203 -17.12 11.76 -12.37
C ASP A 203 -15.71 12.37 -12.36
N VAL A 204 -14.86 11.99 -11.42
CA VAL A 204 -13.51 12.56 -11.22
C VAL A 204 -12.38 11.56 -11.47
N LEU A 205 -12.72 10.32 -11.82
CA LEU A 205 -11.74 9.28 -12.10
C LEU A 205 -10.89 9.63 -13.31
N ASN A 206 -9.58 9.58 -13.10
CA ASN A 206 -8.59 9.74 -14.13
C ASN A 206 -7.50 8.66 -13.96
N PRO A 207 -7.43 7.65 -14.84
CA PRO A 207 -6.41 6.61 -14.78
C PRO A 207 -4.96 7.12 -14.81
N ASP A 208 -4.71 8.29 -15.41
CA ASP A 208 -3.38 8.90 -15.45
C ASP A 208 -3.00 9.57 -14.12
N ALA A 209 -4.00 9.89 -13.29
CA ALA A 209 -3.81 10.53 -11.98
C ALA A 209 -4.12 9.60 -10.80
N LEU A 210 -4.53 8.36 -11.05
CA LEU A 210 -4.90 7.36 -10.06
C LEU A 210 -4.03 6.12 -10.19
N LEU A 211 -3.64 5.56 -9.05
CA LEU A 211 -3.15 4.20 -8.96
C LEU A 211 -3.93 3.43 -7.90
N LEU A 212 -4.51 2.30 -8.28
CA LEU A 212 -5.05 1.30 -7.36
C LEU A 212 -3.96 0.27 -7.07
N VAL A 213 -3.73 -0.04 -5.79
CA VAL A 213 -2.71 -1.00 -5.35
C VAL A 213 -3.30 -2.00 -4.36
N SER A 214 -3.13 -3.29 -4.60
CA SER A 214 -3.47 -4.33 -3.63
C SER A 214 -2.26 -5.22 -3.31
N PRO A 215 -1.99 -5.53 -2.03
CA PRO A 215 -1.03 -6.56 -1.66
C PRO A 215 -1.66 -7.96 -1.59
N PHE A 216 -2.89 -8.14 -2.06
CA PHE A 216 -3.66 -9.37 -1.90
C PHE A 216 -3.94 -10.05 -3.24
N GLU A 217 -3.94 -11.40 -3.22
CA GLU A 217 -4.28 -12.25 -4.37
C GLU A 217 -5.62 -11.85 -5.02
N PHE A 218 -5.77 -12.18 -6.30
CA PHE A 218 -6.83 -11.64 -7.17
C PHE A 218 -8.24 -11.79 -6.58
N GLU A 219 -8.52 -12.96 -6.00
CA GLU A 219 -9.83 -13.28 -5.42
C GLU A 219 -9.98 -13.00 -3.92
N ARG A 220 -8.96 -12.39 -3.29
CA ARG A 220 -8.98 -12.20 -1.84
C ARG A 220 -10.14 -11.30 -1.39
N GLU A 221 -11.01 -11.83 -0.55
CA GLU A 221 -12.11 -11.07 0.03
C GLU A 221 -11.66 -10.03 1.07
N TYR A 222 -12.53 -9.05 1.29
CA TYR A 222 -12.39 -8.09 2.37
C TYR A 222 -12.43 -8.79 3.74
N THR A 223 -11.48 -8.46 4.61
CA THR A 223 -11.57 -8.75 6.04
C THR A 223 -11.07 -7.55 6.84
N GLN A 224 -11.47 -7.43 8.11
CA GLN A 224 -10.94 -6.39 8.99
C GLN A 224 -9.42 -6.49 9.13
N PHE A 225 -8.90 -7.71 9.21
CA PHE A 225 -7.46 -7.97 9.25
C PHE A 225 -6.73 -7.47 8.00
N ASN A 226 -7.29 -7.71 6.81
CA ASN A 226 -6.73 -7.20 5.56
C ASN A 226 -6.83 -5.67 5.49
N ALA A 227 -7.90 -5.06 5.99
CA ALA A 227 -8.01 -3.61 6.10
C ALA A 227 -6.92 -2.99 7.00
N MET A 228 -6.57 -3.65 8.11
CA MET A 228 -5.46 -3.20 8.97
C MET A 228 -4.09 -3.35 8.29
N LYS A 229 -3.86 -4.50 7.61
CA LYS A 229 -2.65 -4.70 6.79
C LYS A 229 -2.51 -3.65 5.70
N ARG A 230 -3.62 -3.33 5.03
CA ARG A 230 -3.70 -2.26 4.04
C ARG A 230 -3.33 -0.92 4.65
N ASN A 231 -3.91 -0.55 5.80
CA ASN A 231 -3.61 0.73 6.45
C ASN A 231 -2.10 0.85 6.76
N LYS A 232 -1.47 -0.22 7.23
CA LYS A 232 -0.01 -0.27 7.43
C LYS A 232 0.76 -0.03 6.14
N LEU A 233 0.31 -0.60 5.02
CA LEU A 233 0.88 -0.36 3.69
C LEU A 233 0.71 1.09 3.23
N ALA A 234 -0.46 1.70 3.44
CA ALA A 234 -0.71 3.11 3.15
C ALA A 234 0.23 4.04 3.96
N CYS A 235 0.44 3.75 5.25
CA CYS A 235 1.42 4.45 6.07
C CYS A 235 2.84 4.28 5.51
N ALA A 236 3.24 3.07 5.12
CA ALA A 236 4.58 2.79 4.62
C ALA A 236 4.88 3.41 3.25
N LEU A 237 3.88 3.53 2.36
CA LEU A 237 4.00 4.24 1.09
C LEU A 237 4.16 5.76 1.27
N SER A 238 3.84 6.28 2.45
CA SER A 238 3.76 7.72 2.69
C SER A 238 4.94 8.25 3.48
N ARG A 239 5.39 9.47 3.15
CA ARG A 239 6.41 10.20 3.91
C ARG A 239 5.87 10.84 5.18
N ALA A 240 4.57 11.11 5.22
CA ALA A 240 3.84 11.53 6.41
C ALA A 240 2.43 10.93 6.38
N VAL A 241 1.84 10.71 7.55
CA VAL A 241 0.46 10.23 7.71
C VAL A 241 -0.34 11.30 8.41
N TYR A 242 -1.45 11.71 7.82
CA TYR A 242 -2.43 12.60 8.43
C TYR A 242 -3.72 11.87 8.74
N ILE A 243 -4.04 11.76 10.03
CA ILE A 243 -5.31 11.22 10.51
C ILE A 243 -6.27 12.38 10.78
N VAL A 244 -7.37 12.40 10.03
CA VAL A 244 -8.37 13.48 10.17
C VAL A 244 -9.26 13.22 11.39
N GLU A 245 -9.81 12.01 11.49
CA GLU A 245 -10.63 11.55 12.61
C GLU A 245 -10.36 10.06 12.86
N ALA A 246 -10.03 9.72 14.10
CA ALA A 246 -9.92 8.35 14.58
C ALA A 246 -10.83 8.12 15.79
N PRO A 247 -11.51 6.97 15.88
CA PRO A 247 -12.24 6.56 17.07
C PRO A 247 -11.23 6.19 18.17
N ALA A 248 -11.72 6.01 19.40
CA ALA A 248 -10.87 5.59 20.52
C ALA A 248 -10.16 4.25 20.26
N GLU A 249 -10.80 3.35 19.51
CA GLU A 249 -10.26 2.05 19.11
C GLU A 249 -10.72 1.73 17.69
N GLY A 250 -9.90 1.03 16.90
CA GLY A 250 -10.28 0.56 15.57
C GLY A 250 -9.19 0.73 14.52
N GLY A 251 -9.54 0.46 13.27
CA GLY A 251 -8.56 0.34 12.18
C GLY A 251 -7.76 1.62 11.90
N ILE A 252 -8.34 2.81 12.11
CA ILE A 252 -7.65 4.09 11.92
C ILE A 252 -6.76 4.41 13.11
N PHE A 253 -7.21 4.17 14.34
CA PHE A 253 -6.37 4.33 15.53
C PHE A 253 -5.13 3.43 15.44
N GLU A 254 -5.31 2.16 15.05
CA GLU A 254 -4.21 1.21 14.80
C GLU A 254 -3.32 1.63 13.61
N ALA A 255 -3.85 2.35 12.63
CA ALA A 255 -3.04 2.95 11.56
C ALA A 255 -2.11 4.04 12.11
N GLY A 256 -2.58 4.87 13.04
CA GLY A 256 -1.76 5.85 13.76
C GLY A 256 -0.63 5.20 14.55
N LYS A 257 -0.95 4.15 15.32
CA LYS A 257 0.05 3.32 16.01
C LYS A 257 1.07 2.70 15.06
N SER A 258 0.60 2.24 13.91
CA SER A 258 1.46 1.69 12.86
C SER A 258 2.40 2.76 12.29
N ALA A 259 1.91 3.96 11.98
CA ALA A 259 2.75 5.06 11.50
C ALA A 259 3.88 5.37 12.48
N ARG A 260 3.57 5.44 13.79
CA ARG A 260 4.55 5.65 14.85
C ARG A 260 5.58 4.51 14.91
N THR A 261 5.13 3.26 14.90
CA THR A 261 6.01 2.07 14.93
C THR A 261 6.93 2.03 13.71
N LEU A 262 6.44 2.45 12.55
CA LEU A 262 7.19 2.50 11.30
C LEU A 262 8.15 3.71 11.19
N GLY A 263 8.16 4.60 12.20
CA GLY A 263 8.97 5.81 12.15
C GLY A 263 8.49 6.83 11.11
N VAL A 264 7.24 6.74 10.65
CA VAL A 264 6.65 7.70 9.71
C VAL A 264 6.02 8.83 10.51
N PRO A 265 6.35 10.10 10.24
CA PRO A 265 5.71 11.26 10.88
C PRO A 265 4.19 11.15 10.88
N LEU A 266 3.61 11.21 12.08
CA LEU A 266 2.17 11.12 12.30
C LEU A 266 1.62 12.50 12.66
N TYR A 267 0.61 12.91 11.92
CA TYR A 267 -0.16 14.13 12.10
C TYR A 267 -1.60 13.78 12.40
N VAL A 268 -2.24 14.56 13.27
CA VAL A 268 -3.65 14.34 13.61
C VAL A 268 -4.37 15.65 13.83
N THR A 269 -5.63 15.74 13.42
CA THR A 269 -6.40 16.98 13.60
C THR A 269 -6.66 17.24 15.07
N GLU A 270 -6.32 18.44 15.53
CA GLU A 270 -6.72 18.96 16.83
C GLU A 270 -7.99 19.79 16.67
N TYR A 271 -9.09 19.29 17.24
CA TYR A 271 -10.38 19.98 17.22
C TYR A 271 -10.54 20.86 18.46
N SER A 272 -11.24 21.98 18.31
CA SER A 272 -11.72 22.79 19.46
C SER A 272 -12.72 22.01 20.32
N GLU A 273 -13.56 21.21 19.66
CA GLU A 273 -14.51 20.27 20.25
C GLU A 273 -14.48 19.01 19.40
N TYR A 274 -14.14 17.88 20.00
CA TYR A 274 -13.97 16.62 19.27
C TYR A 274 -15.32 15.99 18.94
N PRO A 275 -15.62 15.69 17.67
CA PRO A 275 -16.74 14.80 17.35
C PRO A 275 -16.44 13.38 17.85
N ALA A 276 -17.49 12.57 18.03
CA ALA A 276 -17.34 11.19 18.50
C ALA A 276 -16.44 10.34 17.59
N SER A 277 -16.49 10.59 16.28
CA SER A 277 -15.62 9.97 15.26
C SER A 277 -14.13 10.29 15.43
N ALA A 278 -13.78 11.33 16.20
CA ALA A 278 -12.42 11.77 16.48
C ALA A 278 -12.01 11.55 17.96
N ALA A 279 -12.73 10.72 18.70
CA ALA A 279 -12.47 10.47 20.13
C ALA A 279 -11.06 9.91 20.43
N GLY A 280 -10.41 9.27 19.45
CA GLY A 280 -9.04 8.77 19.56
C GLY A 280 -7.95 9.78 19.21
N ASN A 281 -8.29 10.92 18.58
CA ASN A 281 -7.30 11.93 18.19
C ASN A 281 -6.46 12.43 19.38
N PRO A 282 -7.04 12.76 20.56
CA PRO A 282 -6.25 13.16 21.73
C PRO A 282 -5.23 12.11 22.16
N ALA A 283 -5.63 10.84 22.22
CA ALA A 283 -4.75 9.74 22.60
C ALA A 283 -3.60 9.54 21.59
N LEU A 284 -3.87 9.68 20.29
CA LEU A 284 -2.81 9.67 19.26
C LEU A 284 -1.75 10.75 19.50
N MET A 285 -2.14 11.94 19.97
CA MET A 285 -1.19 13.01 20.31
C MET A 285 -0.43 12.72 21.60
N SER A 286 -1.13 12.37 22.68
CA SER A 286 -0.52 12.21 24.00
C SER A 286 0.31 10.94 24.16
N GLU A 287 -0.11 9.84 23.54
CA GLU A 287 0.51 8.52 23.74
C GLU A 287 1.41 8.11 22.56
N TYR A 288 1.09 8.55 21.34
CA TYR A 288 1.79 8.13 20.12
C TYR A 288 2.56 9.26 19.45
N ALA A 289 2.70 10.40 20.14
CA ALA A 289 3.45 11.57 19.70
C ALA A 289 3.01 12.10 18.32
N ALA A 290 1.70 11.97 18.00
CA ALA A 290 1.13 12.60 16.82
C ALA A 290 1.25 14.13 16.92
N ILE A 291 1.63 14.76 15.82
CA ILE A 291 1.78 16.20 15.71
C ILE A 291 0.39 16.81 15.45
N PRO A 292 -0.08 17.76 16.28
CA PRO A 292 -1.38 18.39 16.07
C PRO A 292 -1.41 19.22 14.79
N VAL A 293 -2.46 19.03 13.99
CA VAL A 293 -2.82 19.88 12.86
C VAL A 293 -3.99 20.76 13.28
N ARG A 294 -3.74 22.06 13.31
CA ARG A 294 -4.72 23.10 13.65
C ARG A 294 -5.20 23.81 12.40
N GLY A 295 -6.37 24.44 12.50
CA GLY A 295 -6.85 25.32 11.44
C GLY A 295 -6.00 26.58 11.29
N ARG A 296 -5.79 27.01 10.05
CA ARG A 296 -5.32 28.34 9.67
C ARG A 296 -6.33 28.99 8.73
N VAL A 297 -6.42 30.32 8.77
CA VAL A 297 -7.23 31.05 7.77
C VAL A 297 -6.33 31.33 6.57
N ALA A 298 -6.71 30.79 5.42
CA ALA A 298 -6.05 31.03 4.13
C ALA A 298 -7.11 31.47 3.11
N GLY A 299 -6.97 32.69 2.56
CA GLY A 299 -7.93 33.22 1.59
C GLY A 299 -9.37 33.35 2.10
N GLY A 300 -9.55 33.56 3.42
CA GLY A 300 -10.89 33.64 4.05
C GLY A 300 -11.53 32.27 4.37
N VAL A 301 -10.86 31.16 4.05
CA VAL A 301 -11.32 29.80 4.35
C VAL A 301 -10.48 29.23 5.50
N LEU A 302 -11.14 28.62 6.49
CA LEU A 302 -10.47 27.86 7.54
C LEU A 302 -10.01 26.52 6.96
N SER A 303 -8.70 26.29 6.90
CA SER A 303 -8.08 25.09 6.31
C SER A 303 -7.08 24.45 7.28
N PRO A 304 -6.81 23.13 7.18
CA PRO A 304 -5.77 22.51 8.00
C PRO A 304 -4.40 23.10 7.66
N ASN A 305 -3.61 23.43 8.69
CA ASN A 305 -2.24 23.90 8.49
C ASN A 305 -1.29 22.71 8.25
N LEU A 306 -0.98 22.44 6.98
CA LEU A 306 -0.12 21.34 6.56
C LEU A 306 1.35 21.71 6.35
N ASP A 307 1.79 22.93 6.71
CA ASP A 307 3.15 23.41 6.37
C ASP A 307 4.25 22.45 6.84
N ARG A 308 4.13 21.97 8.09
CA ARG A 308 5.11 21.03 8.66
C ARG A 308 5.04 19.66 7.98
N LEU A 309 3.84 19.15 7.72
CA LEU A 309 3.64 17.88 7.00
C LEU A 309 4.23 17.96 5.60
N LEU A 310 3.98 19.06 4.87
CA LEU A 310 4.54 19.31 3.55
C LEU A 310 6.08 19.41 3.60
N GLY A 311 6.62 20.03 4.64
CA GLY A 311 8.06 20.05 4.91
C GLY A 311 8.63 18.64 5.04
N ASP A 312 8.04 17.81 5.89
CA ASP A 312 8.46 16.41 6.07
C ASP A 312 8.37 15.65 4.74
N VAL A 313 7.29 15.80 3.97
CA VAL A 313 7.13 15.07 2.70
C VAL A 313 8.12 15.53 1.63
N LYS A 314 8.44 16.83 1.56
CA LYS A 314 9.31 17.37 0.50
C LYS A 314 10.79 17.18 0.78
N PHE A 315 11.20 17.15 2.04
CA PHE A 315 12.61 17.20 2.43
C PHE A 315 13.12 15.96 3.18
N SER A 316 12.30 14.92 3.37
CA SER A 316 12.72 13.59 3.89
C SER A 316 12.90 12.50 2.84
#